data_AF-F9CYE8-F1
#
_entry.id   AF-F9CYE8-F1
#
_cell.length_a   1.000
_cell.length_b   1.000
_cell.length_c   1.000
_cell.angle_alpha   90.00
_cell.angle_beta   90.00
_cell.angle_gamma   90.00
#
_symmetry.space_group_name_H-M   'P 1'
#
loop_
_entity.id
_entity.type
_entity.pdbx_description
1 polymer ?
#
loop_
_entity_poly.entity_id
_entity_poly.type
_entity_poly.pdbx_seq_one_letter_code
_entity_poly.pdbx_strand_id
1 'polypeptide(L)'
;MHGSFVIPLNNIYFIHTDVPKQSFKELRIPGTCFPGLIKAGTYFTNRGWEFWYTTRNNSFLNIELKNGFYKRIILSFNENESIKNKVRDKIRPSN
;
A
#
# COMPACT_ATOMS: atom_id res chain seq x y z
N MET A 1 -6.34 2.71 19.09
CA MET A 1 -6.07 3.91 18.26
C MET A 1 -7.26 4.10 17.34
N HIS A 2 -8.04 5.17 17.53
CA HIS A 2 -9.09 5.58 16.59
C HIS A 2 -8.48 6.53 15.58
N GLY A 3 -8.39 6.08 14.32
CA GLY A 3 -7.96 6.91 13.20
C GLY A 3 -8.42 6.24 11.92
N SER A 4 -9.31 6.91 11.19
CA SER A 4 -9.70 6.49 9.85
C SER A 4 -8.81 7.20 8.83
N PHE A 5 -8.18 6.43 7.95
CA PHE A 5 -7.45 7.00 6.81
C PHE A 5 -8.34 6.88 5.57
N VAL A 6 -8.59 8.00 4.88
CA VAL A 6 -9.46 8.05 3.70
C VAL A 6 -8.62 8.43 2.48
N ILE A 7 -8.70 7.61 1.44
CA ILE A 7 -8.04 7.85 0.15
C ILE A 7 -9.14 8.12 -0.87
N PRO A 8 -9.21 9.33 -1.46
CA PRO A 8 -10.11 9.60 -2.57
C PRO A 8 -9.81 8.65 -3.74
N LEU A 9 -10.84 8.01 -4.31
CA LEU A 9 -10.68 7.09 -5.44
C LEU A 9 -9.96 7.73 -6.63
N ASN A 10 -10.22 9.02 -6.89
CA ASN A 10 -9.57 9.78 -7.94
C ASN A 10 -8.04 9.91 -7.77
N ASN A 11 -7.50 9.64 -6.58
CA ASN A 11 -6.05 9.65 -6.34
C ASN A 11 -5.40 8.30 -6.65
N ILE A 12 -6.18 7.22 -6.75
CA ILE A 12 -5.69 5.89 -7.10
C ILE A 12 -5.62 5.78 -8.62
N TYR A 13 -4.42 5.57 -9.16
CA TYR A 13 -4.25 5.38 -10.61
C TYR A 13 -4.02 3.91 -10.99
N PHE A 14 -3.53 3.09 -10.05
CA PHE A 14 -3.29 1.68 -10.29
C PHE A 14 -3.41 0.86 -9.01
N ILE A 15 -3.93 -0.36 -9.14
CA ILE A 15 -4.08 -1.30 -8.03
C ILE A 15 -3.70 -2.71 -8.49
N HIS A 16 -2.81 -3.36 -7.75
CA HIS A 16 -2.26 -4.67 -8.13
C HIS A 16 -1.84 -5.51 -6.93
N THR A 17 -1.69 -6.81 -7.13
CA THR A 17 -1.49 -7.81 -6.06
C THR A 17 -0.11 -8.48 -6.10
N ASP A 18 0.79 -7.98 -6.96
CA ASP A 18 2.14 -8.50 -7.08
C ASP A 18 2.95 -8.29 -5.80
N VAL A 19 3.89 -9.20 -5.55
CA VAL A 19 4.85 -9.07 -4.45
C VAL A 19 5.66 -7.79 -4.65
N PRO A 20 5.67 -6.86 -3.67
CA PRO A 20 6.41 -5.62 -3.82
C PRO A 20 7.91 -5.90 -3.85
N LYS A 21 8.60 -5.40 -4.88
CA LYS A 21 10.08 -5.46 -4.95
C LYS A 21 10.65 -4.64 -3.78
N GLN A 22 11.23 -5.31 -2.80
CA GLN A 22 11.93 -4.66 -1.69
C GLN A 22 13.29 -4.16 -2.18
N SER A 23 13.66 -2.94 -1.84
CA SER A 23 15.01 -2.44 -2.09
C SER A 23 15.74 -2.33 -0.76
N PHE A 24 16.92 -2.95 -0.65
CA PHE A 24 17.72 -2.85 0.56
C PHE A 24 18.21 -1.41 0.88
N LYS A 25 17.96 -0.44 -0.03
CA LYS A 25 18.25 1.00 0.15
C LYS A 25 17.02 1.81 0.64
N GLU A 26 16.20 1.24 1.51
CA GLU A 26 15.03 1.92 2.08
C GLU A 26 15.45 2.78 3.29
N LEU A 27 15.27 4.11 3.20
CA LEU A 27 15.42 5.01 4.34
C LEU A 27 14.15 4.93 5.19
N ARG A 28 14.27 4.28 6.34
CA ARG A 28 13.17 4.09 7.28
C ARG A 28 13.10 5.25 8.27
N ILE A 29 11.90 5.77 8.53
CA ILE A 29 11.70 6.64 9.69
C ILE A 29 11.92 5.77 10.97
N PRO A 30 12.85 6.15 11.86
CA PRO A 30 13.13 5.39 13.08
C PRO A 30 11.87 5.31 13.96
N GLY A 31 11.59 4.12 14.52
CA GLY A 31 10.48 3.90 15.46
C GLY A 31 9.38 2.94 15.01
N THR A 32 9.41 2.39 13.79
CA THR A 32 8.27 1.66 13.22
C THR A 32 8.43 0.14 12.97
N CYS A 33 9.38 -0.61 13.57
CA CYS A 33 9.47 -2.08 13.31
C CYS A 33 9.50 -2.96 14.55
N PHE A 34 8.78 -4.07 14.45
CA PHE A 34 9.23 -5.35 14.96
C PHE A 34 9.82 -6.17 13.79
N PRO A 35 11.16 -6.29 13.67
CA PRO A 35 11.77 -7.10 12.62
C PRO A 35 11.34 -8.57 12.74
N GLY A 36 10.94 -9.18 11.61
CA GLY A 36 10.65 -10.62 11.51
C GLY A 36 9.18 -11.04 11.56
N LEU A 37 8.26 -10.14 11.94
CA LEU A 37 6.83 -10.50 12.09
C LEU A 37 5.87 -9.61 11.28
N ILE A 38 6.10 -8.28 11.28
CA ILE A 38 5.24 -7.29 10.62
C ILE A 38 6.11 -6.15 10.04
N LYS A 39 5.87 -5.78 8.78
CA LYS A 39 6.40 -4.55 8.17
C LYS A 39 5.29 -3.51 8.20
N ALA A 40 5.32 -2.64 9.20
CA ALA A 40 4.37 -1.55 9.37
C ALA A 40 5.10 -0.20 9.38
N GLY A 41 4.48 0.84 8.82
CA GLY A 41 4.97 2.20 8.91
C GLY A 41 5.35 2.86 7.58
N THR A 42 6.04 3.98 7.70
CA THR A 42 6.36 4.86 6.57
C THR A 42 7.81 4.67 6.14
N TYR A 43 7.99 4.47 4.83
CA TYR A 43 9.27 4.20 4.19
C TYR A 43 9.49 5.20 3.07
N PHE A 44 10.71 5.70 2.94
CA PHE A 44 11.10 6.44 1.75
C PHE A 44 11.93 5.53 0.84
N THR A 45 11.43 5.33 -0.38
CA THR A 45 12.05 4.49 -1.41
C THR A 45 12.42 5.35 -2.62
N ASN A 46 13.05 4.75 -3.63
CA ASN A 46 13.27 5.42 -4.91
C ASN A 46 11.97 5.76 -5.67
N ARG A 47 10.81 5.27 -5.20
CA ARG A 47 9.47 5.58 -5.72
C ARG A 47 8.76 6.68 -4.92
N GLY A 48 9.39 7.18 -3.86
CA GLY A 48 8.85 8.19 -2.95
C GLY A 48 8.41 7.61 -1.60
N TRP A 49 7.50 8.32 -0.93
CA TRP A 49 6.97 7.90 0.37
C TRP A 49 5.95 6.77 0.21
N GLU A 50 6.17 5.68 0.94
CA GLU A 50 5.34 4.50 0.93
C GLU A 50 4.84 4.21 2.34
N PHE A 51 3.56 3.85 2.44
CA PHE A 51 3.00 3.30 3.67
C PHE A 51 2.94 1.77 3.54
N TRP A 52 3.52 1.07 4.51
CA TRP A 52 3.51 -0.38 4.57
C TRP A 52 2.68 -0.82 5.77
N TYR A 53 1.84 -1.83 5.56
CA TYR A 53 1.20 -2.59 6.62
C TYR A 53 1.05 -4.03 6.15
N THR A 54 2.14 -4.79 6.24
CA THR A 54 2.20 -6.18 5.80
C THR A 54 2.60 -7.10 6.94
N THR A 55 1.95 -8.26 7.00
CA THR A 55 2.25 -9.38 7.88
C THR A 55 2.98 -10.46 7.06
N ARG A 56 3.25 -11.62 7.66
CA ARG A 56 3.90 -12.75 6.98
C ARG A 56 3.12 -13.32 5.76
N ASN A 57 1.90 -12.88 5.52
CA ASN A 57 1.06 -13.41 4.43
C ASN A 57 1.53 -12.90 3.06
N ASN A 58 1.49 -13.78 2.05
CA ASN A 58 1.86 -13.48 0.68
C ASN A 58 0.78 -12.71 -0.11
N SER A 59 -0.32 -12.31 0.53
CA SER A 59 -1.44 -11.62 -0.09
C SER A 59 -1.25 -10.11 0.00
N PHE A 60 -0.57 -9.52 -0.98
CA PHE A 60 -0.34 -8.08 -1.03
C PHE A 60 -1.44 -7.36 -1.79
N LEU A 61 -1.76 -6.13 -1.37
CA LEU A 61 -2.53 -5.17 -2.13
C LEU A 61 -1.71 -3.89 -2.22
N ASN A 62 -1.28 -3.55 -3.43
CA ASN A 62 -0.51 -2.37 -3.72
C ASN A 62 -1.44 -1.36 -4.38
N ILE A 63 -1.54 -0.17 -3.76
CA ILE A 63 -2.36 0.94 -4.21
C ILE A 63 -1.39 2.06 -4.60
N GLU A 64 -1.32 2.35 -5.89
CA GLU A 64 -0.47 3.41 -6.42
C GLU A 64 -1.26 4.72 -6.53
N LEU A 65 -0.66 5.80 -6.00
CA LEU A 65 -1.29 7.10 -5.82
C LEU A 65 -0.56 8.16 -6.63
N LYS A 66 -1.31 8.99 -7.37
CA LYS A 66 -0.74 10.10 -8.16
C LYS A 66 -0.57 11.38 -7.35
N ASN A 67 -1.38 11.56 -6.30
CA ASN A 67 -1.44 12.79 -5.50
C ASN A 67 -1.25 12.50 -4.00
N GLY A 68 -0.69 13.47 -3.28
CA GLY A 68 -0.51 13.41 -1.83
C GLY A 68 0.90 13.00 -1.37
N PHE A 69 1.03 12.88 -0.04
CA PHE A 69 2.29 12.54 0.64
C PHE A 69 2.76 11.14 0.24
N TYR A 70 1.91 10.13 0.42
CA TYR A 70 2.18 8.77 0.00
C TYR A 70 2.01 8.62 -1.51
N LYS A 71 3.02 8.02 -2.15
CA LYS A 71 2.95 7.57 -3.55
C LYS A 71 2.41 6.14 -3.65
N ARG A 72 2.54 5.38 -2.57
CA ARG A 72 2.15 3.98 -2.53
C ARG A 72 1.66 3.56 -1.15
N ILE A 73 0.68 2.68 -1.14
CA ILE A 73 0.20 2.01 0.06
C ILE A 73 0.24 0.51 -0.21
N ILE A 74 1.00 -0.21 0.62
CA ILE A 74 1.17 -1.67 0.55
C ILE A 74 0.52 -2.27 1.78
N LEU A 75 -0.52 -3.06 1.57
CA LEU A 75 -1.26 -3.76 2.62
C LEU A 75 -1.13 -5.27 2.42
N SER A 76 -1.17 -6.04 3.50
CA SER A 76 -1.43 -7.48 3.41
C SER A 76 -2.63 -7.87 4.27
N PHE A 77 -3.61 -8.52 3.66
CA PHE A 77 -4.78 -9.06 4.34
C PHE A 77 -5.44 -10.09 3.42
N ASN A 78 -6.30 -10.93 3.98
CA ASN A 78 -7.07 -11.92 3.22
C ASN A 78 -8.11 -11.20 2.34
N GLU A 79 -8.50 -11.74 1.19
CA GLU A 79 -9.47 -11.12 0.24
C GLU A 79 -8.96 -9.91 -0.58
N ASN A 80 -7.64 -9.74 -0.70
CA ASN A 80 -7.03 -8.68 -1.52
C ASN A 80 -7.56 -8.62 -2.98
N GLU A 81 -7.81 -9.75 -3.64
CA GLU A 81 -8.36 -9.80 -5.01
C GLU A 81 -9.80 -9.27 -5.11
N SER A 82 -10.65 -9.54 -4.11
CA SER A 82 -12.03 -9.04 -4.07
C SER A 82 -12.05 -7.52 -3.97
N ILE A 83 -11.20 -6.95 -3.10
CA ILE A 83 -11.06 -5.49 -2.96
C ILE A 83 -10.45 -4.87 -4.22
N LYS A 84 -9.42 -5.49 -4.80
CA LYS A 84 -8.83 -5.04 -6.07
C LYS A 84 -9.88 -4.91 -7.16
N ASN A 85 -10.74 -5.90 -7.34
CA ASN A 85 -11.82 -5.85 -8.33
C ASN A 85 -12.81 -4.72 -8.02
N LYS A 86 -13.31 -4.62 -6.78
CA LYS A 86 -14.23 -3.54 -6.36
C LYS A 86 -13.67 -2.14 -6.59
N VAL A 87 -12.37 -1.94 -6.34
CA VAL A 87 -11.71 -0.65 -6.55
C VAL A 87 -11.49 -0.40 -8.04
N ARG A 88 -11.03 -1.41 -8.79
CA ARG A 88 -10.82 -1.30 -10.24
C ARG A 88 -12.11 -0.91 -10.98
N ASP A 89 -13.23 -1.54 -10.62
CA ASP A 89 -14.54 -1.28 -11.22
C ASP A 89 -15.05 0.15 -10.90
N LYS A 90 -14.55 0.77 -9.83
CA LYS A 90 -14.87 2.17 -9.49
C LYS A 90 -13.91 3.19 -10.09
N ILE A 91 -12.66 2.80 -10.37
CA ILE A 91 -11.67 3.67 -11.03
C ILE A 91 -11.96 3.80 -12.52
N ARG A 92 -12.48 2.73 -13.15
CA ARG A 92 -12.98 2.76 -14.52
C ARG A 92 -14.50 2.94 -14.46
N PRO A 93 -15.05 4.16 -14.58
CA PRO A 93 -16.50 4.28 -14.70
C PRO A 93 -16.94 3.46 -15.92
N SER A 94 -17.92 2.59 -15.69
CA SER A 94 -18.68 1.90 -16.74
C SER A 94 -19.13 2.95 -17.74
N ASN A 95 -18.62 2.83 -18.97
CA ASN A 95 -19.14 3.57 -20.12
C ASN A 95 -20.31 2.81 -20.72
#